data_AF-A0AAE0JG59-F1
#
_entry.id   AF-A0AAE0JG59-F1
#
_cell.length_a   1.000
_cell.length_b   1.000
_cell.length_c   1.000
_cell.angle_alpha   90.00
_cell.angle_beta   90.00
_cell.angle_gamma   90.00
#
_symmetry.space_group_name_H-M   'P 1'
#
loop_
_entity.id
_entity.type
_entity.pdbx_description
1 polymer ?
#
loop_
_entity_poly.entity_id
_entity_poly.type
_entity_poly.pdbx_seq_one_letter_code
_entity_poly.pdbx_strand_id
1 'polypeptide(L)'
;MRIYGTSGVGVGVVVLTLFCRPVPVAAAETTFLNHASLLTGREDPDWFEENIAFLDVPDVQIQAVYYYRCQTYKEHLVYTGAQYGYMASEFLHPVDYGAPYGGVVAAAGHHINEGRWLRNYQYGQDIANYWLAGPGTFSKPTTDKVNADTTDWAHEYSFWAASALWRQYLTTGDRDFVVGQLENLVKQYRGWDNHFNSAIGLYWQVPVWDATEYTAASYESSDPYHGGAG
;
A
#
# COMPACT_ATOMS: atom_id res chain seq x y z
N MET A 1 -74.46 8.82 25.69
CA MET A 1 -75.42 8.84 24.56
C MET A 1 -74.83 7.95 23.45
N ARG A 2 -75.41 6.74 23.28
CA ARG A 2 -75.12 5.65 22.29
C ARG A 2 -73.63 5.28 22.13
N ILE A 3 -73.04 4.27 22.76
CA ILE A 3 -73.28 2.79 22.83
C ILE A 3 -73.57 2.13 21.47
N TYR A 4 -72.56 1.44 20.94
CA TYR A 4 -72.68 0.09 20.37
C TYR A 4 -71.46 -0.73 20.81
N GLY A 5 -71.71 -1.87 21.44
CA GLY A 5 -70.69 -2.85 21.77
C GLY A 5 -70.86 -4.10 20.89
N THR A 6 -69.76 -4.79 20.64
CA THR A 6 -69.74 -6.23 20.39
C THR A 6 -68.46 -6.79 20.99
N SER A 7 -68.65 -7.78 21.86
CA SER A 7 -67.68 -8.54 22.62
C SER A 7 -66.92 -9.55 21.75
N GLY A 8 -65.61 -9.68 21.97
CA GLY A 8 -64.77 -10.73 21.40
C GLY A 8 -63.54 -10.95 22.29
N VAL A 9 -63.48 -12.12 22.93
CA VAL A 9 -62.43 -12.53 23.88
C VAL A 9 -61.11 -12.73 23.14
N GLY A 10 -60.10 -11.91 23.43
CA GLY A 10 -58.74 -12.06 22.92
C GLY A 10 -57.83 -12.66 23.98
N VAL A 11 -57.41 -13.91 23.76
CA VAL A 11 -56.38 -14.59 24.55
C VAL A 11 -55.07 -13.84 24.39
N GLY A 12 -54.55 -13.27 25.48
CA GLY A 12 -53.24 -12.64 25.49
C GLY A 12 -52.14 -13.69 25.37
N VAL A 13 -51.53 -13.82 24.20
CA VAL A 13 -50.27 -14.56 24.04
C VAL A 13 -49.14 -13.63 24.48
N VAL A 14 -48.61 -13.86 25.69
CA VAL A 14 -47.35 -13.25 26.11
C VAL A 14 -46.23 -14.07 25.45
N VAL A 15 -45.69 -13.56 24.35
CA VAL A 15 -44.43 -14.09 23.79
C VAL A 15 -43.30 -13.57 24.67
N LEU A 16 -42.78 -14.43 25.55
CA LEU A 16 -41.57 -14.15 26.31
C LEU A 16 -40.37 -14.33 25.38
N THR A 17 -39.95 -13.26 24.70
CA THR A 17 -38.72 -13.27 23.91
C THR A 17 -37.53 -13.29 24.87
N LEU A 18 -36.97 -14.48 25.12
CA LEU A 18 -35.68 -14.64 25.78
C LEU A 18 -34.60 -14.02 24.88
N PHE A 19 -34.21 -12.79 25.18
CA PHE A 19 -32.99 -12.20 24.64
C PHE A 19 -31.80 -12.90 25.29
N CYS A 20 -31.35 -13.99 24.68
CA CYS A 20 -30.02 -14.52 24.95
C CYS A 20 -29.02 -13.54 24.31
N ARG A 21 -28.55 -12.55 25.08
CA ARG A 21 -27.39 -11.74 24.67
C ARG A 21 -26.19 -12.68 24.57
N PRO A 22 -25.51 -12.78 23.41
CA PRO A 22 -24.22 -13.44 23.38
C PRO A 22 -23.28 -12.62 24.28
N VAL A 23 -22.75 -13.26 25.32
CA VAL A 23 -21.63 -12.72 26.09
C VAL A 23 -20.47 -12.63 25.11
N PRO A 24 -19.86 -11.45 24.89
CA PRO A 24 -18.60 -11.41 24.18
C PRO A 24 -17.60 -12.14 25.07
N VAL A 25 -17.28 -13.38 24.71
CA VAL A 25 -16.07 -14.01 25.20
C VAL A 25 -14.96 -13.20 24.57
N ALA A 26 -14.41 -12.25 25.32
CA ALA A 26 -13.08 -11.75 25.03
C ALA A 26 -12.19 -12.99 25.00
N ALA A 27 -11.78 -13.42 23.80
CA ALA A 27 -10.76 -14.44 23.70
C ALA A 27 -9.57 -13.88 24.47
N ALA A 28 -9.21 -14.53 25.58
CA ALA A 28 -8.00 -14.18 26.28
C ALA A 28 -6.87 -14.39 25.27
N GLU A 29 -6.28 -13.30 24.78
CA GLU A 29 -5.12 -13.39 23.90
C GLU A 29 -4.02 -14.06 24.72
N THR A 30 -3.75 -15.33 24.41
CA THR A 30 -2.56 -16.00 24.92
C THR A 30 -1.36 -15.42 24.19
N THR A 31 -0.70 -14.43 24.78
CA THR A 31 0.58 -13.91 24.30
C THR A 31 1.65 -14.95 24.62
N PHE A 32 1.91 -15.85 23.68
CA PHE A 32 2.92 -16.91 23.85
C PHE A 32 4.36 -16.37 23.69
N LEU A 33 4.52 -15.23 23.02
CA LEU A 33 5.80 -14.61 22.73
C LEU A 33 6.10 -13.48 23.72
N ASN A 34 7.36 -13.40 24.17
CA ASN A 34 7.84 -12.25 24.95
C ASN A 34 8.15 -11.09 24.00
N HIS A 35 7.12 -10.32 23.62
CA HIS A 35 7.25 -9.21 22.69
C HIS A 35 8.26 -8.15 23.16
N ALA A 36 8.24 -7.80 24.45
CA ALA A 36 9.18 -6.85 25.04
C ALA A 36 10.64 -7.27 24.82
N SER A 37 10.94 -8.58 24.97
CA SER A 37 12.28 -9.10 24.66
C SER A 37 12.63 -8.96 23.18
N LEU A 38 11.68 -9.25 22.27
CA LEU A 38 11.88 -9.20 20.82
C LEU A 38 12.08 -7.76 20.29
N LEU A 39 11.53 -6.77 21.00
CA LEU A 39 11.66 -5.34 20.69
C LEU A 39 12.79 -4.63 21.45
N THR A 40 13.61 -5.36 22.20
CA THR A 40 14.72 -4.76 22.96
C THR A 40 15.66 -3.97 22.03
N GLY A 41 15.93 -2.71 22.39
CA GLY A 41 16.84 -1.85 21.64
C GLY A 41 16.26 -1.19 20.39
N ARG A 42 14.95 -1.33 20.12
CA ARG A 42 14.26 -0.60 19.06
C ARG A 42 13.88 0.80 19.55
N GLU A 43 13.97 1.80 18.67
CA GLU A 43 13.82 3.21 19.05
C GLU A 43 12.41 3.60 19.51
N ASP A 44 11.38 2.91 19.01
CA ASP A 44 9.99 3.15 19.39
C ASP A 44 9.24 1.80 19.39
N PRO A 45 9.36 1.04 20.50
CA PRO A 45 8.80 -0.29 20.66
C PRO A 45 7.27 -0.30 20.65
N ASP A 46 6.62 0.77 21.13
CA ASP A 46 5.15 0.84 21.18
C ASP A 46 4.55 0.82 19.77
N TRP A 47 5.15 1.55 18.82
CA TRP A 47 4.73 1.46 17.42
C TRP A 47 4.89 0.05 16.84
N PHE A 48 5.98 -0.66 17.17
CA PHE A 48 6.19 -2.02 16.66
C PHE A 48 5.18 -2.99 17.29
N GLU A 49 4.94 -2.89 18.60
CA GLU A 49 3.93 -3.67 19.30
C GLU A 49 2.56 -3.56 18.61
N GLU A 50 2.16 -2.33 18.30
CA GLU A 50 0.90 -2.06 17.62
C GLU A 50 0.89 -2.55 16.16
N ASN A 51 1.98 -2.37 15.41
CA ASN A 51 1.92 -2.45 13.95
C ASN A 51 2.48 -3.74 13.33
N ILE A 52 3.46 -4.44 13.93
CA ILE A 52 4.11 -5.58 13.24
C ILE A 52 3.62 -6.94 13.72
N ALA A 53 3.57 -7.92 12.82
CA ALA A 53 3.51 -9.30 13.24
C ALA A 53 4.78 -9.66 14.04
N PHE A 54 4.66 -10.54 15.04
CA PHE A 54 5.82 -11.05 15.76
C PHE A 54 6.24 -12.39 15.16
N LEU A 55 7.56 -12.55 14.98
CA LEU A 55 8.15 -13.75 14.41
C LEU A 55 9.15 -14.34 15.40
N ASP A 56 8.95 -15.60 15.75
CA ASP A 56 9.86 -16.41 16.54
C ASP A 56 10.27 -17.64 15.71
N VAL A 57 11.56 -17.74 15.38
CA VAL A 57 12.10 -18.83 14.55
C VAL A 57 13.44 -19.31 15.11
N PRO A 58 13.78 -20.61 14.95
CA PRO A 58 15.04 -21.15 15.48
C PRO A 58 16.31 -20.52 14.89
N ASP A 59 16.22 -19.96 13.68
CA ASP A 59 17.34 -19.27 13.04
C ASP A 59 17.41 -17.81 13.50
N VAL A 60 18.39 -17.54 14.36
CA VAL A 60 18.61 -16.23 14.95
C VAL A 60 18.94 -15.14 13.92
N GLN A 61 19.53 -15.48 12.77
CA GLN A 61 19.82 -14.51 11.73
C GLN A 61 18.55 -14.12 10.97
N ILE A 62 17.71 -15.09 10.62
CA ILE A 62 16.42 -14.82 9.98
C ILE A 62 15.55 -13.96 10.89
N GLN A 63 15.48 -14.29 12.19
CA GLN A 63 14.74 -13.49 13.15
C GLN A 63 15.30 -12.07 13.27
N ALA A 64 16.62 -11.91 13.38
CA ALA A 64 17.24 -10.59 13.46
C ALA A 64 16.97 -9.74 12.21
N VAL A 65 17.05 -10.33 11.02
CA VAL A 65 16.74 -9.68 9.75
C VAL A 65 15.26 -9.27 9.68
N TYR A 66 14.35 -10.09 10.17
CA TYR A 66 12.92 -9.76 10.22
C TYR A 66 12.65 -8.46 10.99
N TYR A 67 13.15 -8.39 12.24
CA TYR A 67 12.96 -7.20 13.07
C TYR A 67 13.75 -5.99 12.55
N TYR A 68 14.92 -6.20 11.94
CA TYR A 68 15.66 -5.15 11.26
C TYR A 68 14.86 -4.57 10.07
N ARG A 69 14.28 -5.41 9.21
CA ARG A 69 13.45 -4.96 8.08
C ARG A 69 12.20 -4.20 8.52
N CYS A 70 11.56 -4.65 9.61
CA CYS A 70 10.44 -3.90 10.21
C CYS A 70 10.88 -2.49 10.61
N GLN A 71 12.06 -2.36 11.24
CA GLN A 71 12.61 -1.07 11.62
C GLN A 71 12.93 -0.20 10.40
N THR A 72 13.62 -0.74 9.40
CA THR A 72 13.91 0.00 8.17
C THR A 72 12.62 0.46 7.48
N TYR A 73 11.60 -0.39 7.36
CA TYR A 73 10.34 0.04 6.75
C TYR A 73 9.71 1.23 7.51
N LYS A 74 9.73 1.19 8.85
CA LYS A 74 9.25 2.30 9.68
C LYS A 74 10.02 3.59 9.45
N GLU A 75 11.35 3.52 9.38
CA GLU A 75 12.22 4.69 9.12
C GLU A 75 11.91 5.36 7.78
N HIS A 76 11.37 4.61 6.83
CA HIS A 76 10.96 5.10 5.52
C HIS A 76 9.50 5.60 5.47
N LEU A 77 8.72 5.49 6.55
CA LEU A 77 7.38 6.09 6.65
C LEU A 77 7.50 7.59 6.90
N VAL A 78 7.31 8.38 5.86
CA VAL A 78 7.38 9.84 5.91
C VAL A 78 5.98 10.43 5.96
N TYR A 79 5.66 11.17 7.02
CA TYR A 79 4.40 11.90 7.11
C TYR A 79 4.46 13.17 6.24
N THR A 80 3.56 13.26 5.26
CA THR A 80 3.49 14.34 4.26
C THR A 80 2.40 15.37 4.55
N GLY A 81 1.78 15.29 5.74
CA GLY A 81 0.77 16.22 6.23
C GLY A 81 -0.66 15.67 6.12
N ALA A 82 -1.61 16.36 6.76
CA ALA A 82 -2.99 15.87 6.92
C ALA A 82 -3.75 15.65 5.60
N GLN A 83 -3.28 16.27 4.50
CA GLN A 83 -3.90 16.12 3.19
C GLN A 83 -3.51 14.81 2.49
N TYR A 84 -2.27 14.35 2.65
CA TYR A 84 -1.70 13.22 1.89
C TYR A 84 -1.28 12.04 2.76
N GLY A 85 -1.28 12.21 4.09
CA GLY A 85 -0.96 11.14 5.03
C GLY A 85 0.51 10.71 4.95
N TYR A 86 0.75 9.41 5.01
CA TYR A 86 2.08 8.83 4.91
C TYR A 86 2.47 8.44 3.48
N MET A 87 3.75 8.65 3.15
CA MET A 87 4.40 8.00 2.01
C MET A 87 5.52 7.08 2.49
N ALA A 88 6.00 6.22 1.61
CA ALA A 88 7.24 5.46 1.81
C ALA A 88 8.34 6.05 0.94
N SER A 89 9.40 6.58 1.55
CA SER A 89 10.56 7.06 0.81
C SER A 89 11.40 5.89 0.30
N GLU A 90 12.07 6.06 -0.83
CA GLU A 90 13.07 5.10 -1.32
C GLU A 90 14.45 5.40 -0.73
N PHE A 91 14.80 6.69 -0.66
CA PHE A 91 16.01 7.21 -0.04
C PHE A 91 15.65 8.03 1.21
N LEU A 92 16.44 7.90 2.28
CA LEU A 92 16.25 8.67 3.51
C LEU A 92 16.35 10.18 3.27
N HIS A 93 17.19 10.58 2.33
CA HIS A 93 17.31 11.96 1.88
C HIS A 93 16.65 12.11 0.50
N PRO A 94 15.77 13.12 0.32
CA PRO A 94 15.15 13.37 -0.98
C PRO A 94 16.19 13.57 -2.08
N VAL A 95 15.96 12.89 -3.20
CA VAL A 95 16.76 13.01 -4.42
C VAL A 95 16.16 14.07 -5.36
N ASP A 96 16.98 14.62 -6.24
CA ASP A 96 16.59 15.75 -7.11
C ASP A 96 15.72 15.36 -8.31
N TYR A 97 15.52 14.06 -8.52
CA TYR A 97 14.55 13.43 -9.42
C TYR A 97 13.36 12.83 -8.66
N GLY A 98 13.17 13.20 -7.39
CA GLY A 98 12.03 12.74 -6.60
C GLY A 98 10.74 13.54 -6.86
N ALA A 99 9.61 12.85 -6.73
CA ALA A 99 8.29 13.44 -6.60
C ALA A 99 8.21 14.38 -5.37
N PRO A 100 7.16 15.21 -5.24
CA PRO A 100 7.00 16.07 -4.07
C PRO A 100 7.13 15.28 -2.75
N TYR A 101 7.75 15.87 -1.74
CA TYR A 101 8.14 15.21 -0.47
C TYR A 101 9.30 14.20 -0.58
N GLY A 102 9.80 13.89 -1.78
CA GLY A 102 10.96 13.01 -2.01
C GLY A 102 10.60 11.56 -2.37
N GLY A 103 9.36 11.29 -2.77
CA GLY A 103 8.94 9.96 -3.21
C GLY A 103 9.57 9.56 -4.56
N VAL A 104 9.90 8.28 -4.72
CA VAL A 104 10.37 7.69 -5.99
C VAL A 104 9.49 6.48 -6.29
N VAL A 105 8.91 6.41 -7.49
CA VAL A 105 7.87 5.41 -7.79
C VAL A 105 8.43 4.02 -8.10
N ALA A 106 9.73 3.91 -8.41
CA ALA A 106 10.39 2.67 -8.80
C ALA A 106 10.10 1.51 -7.83
N ALA A 107 10.18 1.76 -6.51
CA ALA A 107 9.87 0.77 -5.49
C ALA A 107 8.45 0.88 -4.89
N ALA A 108 7.56 1.73 -5.41
CA ALA A 108 6.22 1.96 -4.83
C ALA A 108 5.42 0.66 -4.65
N GLY A 109 5.47 -0.23 -5.64
CA GLY A 109 4.82 -1.52 -5.59
C GLY A 109 5.44 -2.50 -4.59
N HIS A 110 6.71 -2.32 -4.21
CA HIS A 110 7.35 -3.02 -3.10
C HIS A 110 6.91 -2.44 -1.77
N HIS A 111 6.88 -1.11 -1.64
CA HIS A 111 6.46 -0.42 -0.42
C HIS A 111 5.04 -0.83 0.01
N ILE A 112 4.09 -0.79 -0.92
CA ILE A 112 2.70 -1.24 -0.68
C ILE A 112 2.66 -2.71 -0.27
N ASN A 113 3.46 -3.56 -0.91
CA ASN A 113 3.49 -5.00 -0.63
C ASN A 113 4.14 -5.36 0.71
N GLU A 114 5.09 -4.57 1.19
CA GLU A 114 5.68 -4.75 2.53
C GLU A 114 4.73 -4.17 3.59
N GLY A 115 4.22 -2.96 3.36
CA GLY A 115 3.33 -2.23 4.26
C GLY A 115 2.00 -2.91 4.52
N ARG A 116 1.51 -3.75 3.60
CA ARG A 116 0.25 -4.50 3.80
C ARG A 116 0.25 -5.41 5.04
N TRP A 117 1.43 -5.76 5.55
CA TRP A 117 1.57 -6.59 6.75
C TRP A 117 1.46 -5.80 8.06
N LEU A 118 1.46 -4.45 8.00
CA LEU A 118 1.23 -3.64 9.18
C LEU A 118 -0.24 -3.74 9.63
N ARG A 119 -0.49 -3.80 10.94
CA ARG A 119 -1.85 -3.86 11.49
C ARG A 119 -2.64 -2.58 11.25
N ASN A 120 -1.98 -1.43 11.27
CA ASN A 120 -2.62 -0.18 10.86
C ASN A 120 -2.57 -0.06 9.33
N TYR A 121 -3.70 -0.38 8.69
CA TYR A 121 -3.81 -0.35 7.23
C TYR A 121 -3.74 1.05 6.62
N GLN A 122 -3.89 2.12 7.43
CA GLN A 122 -3.81 3.49 6.95
C GLN A 122 -2.47 3.77 6.26
N TYR A 123 -1.35 3.19 6.74
CA TYR A 123 -0.05 3.38 6.09
C TYR A 123 -0.05 2.90 4.63
N GLY A 124 -0.55 1.69 4.37
CA GLY A 124 -0.64 1.14 3.01
C GLY A 124 -1.63 1.92 2.14
N GLN A 125 -2.76 2.35 2.71
CA GLN A 125 -3.76 3.16 2.02
C GLN A 125 -3.21 4.55 1.64
N ASP A 126 -2.49 5.21 2.54
CA ASP A 126 -1.88 6.51 2.30
C ASP A 126 -0.80 6.43 1.23
N ILE A 127 0.06 5.40 1.27
CA ILE A 127 1.09 5.20 0.23
C ILE A 127 0.44 4.98 -1.14
N ALA A 128 -0.64 4.19 -1.20
CA ALA A 128 -1.38 3.99 -2.43
C ALA A 128 -2.04 5.30 -2.91
N ASN A 129 -2.67 6.07 -2.01
CA ASN A 129 -3.26 7.36 -2.32
C ASN A 129 -2.23 8.38 -2.77
N TYR A 130 -1.05 8.43 -2.13
CA TYR A 130 0.05 9.32 -2.50
C TYR A 130 0.40 9.15 -3.99
N TRP A 131 0.54 7.91 -4.45
CA TRP A 131 0.88 7.62 -5.84
C TRP A 131 -0.29 7.76 -6.81
N LEU A 132 -1.49 7.30 -6.43
CA LEU A 132 -2.60 7.13 -7.36
C LEU A 132 -3.63 8.28 -7.35
N ALA A 133 -3.66 9.08 -6.29
CA ALA A 133 -4.63 10.17 -6.09
C ALA A 133 -4.02 11.43 -5.44
N GLY A 134 -2.70 11.47 -5.28
CA GLY A 134 -1.97 12.46 -4.50
C GLY A 134 -0.77 13.02 -5.25
N PRO A 135 0.32 13.37 -4.54
CA PRO A 135 1.48 14.02 -5.14
C PRO A 135 2.13 13.24 -6.29
N GLY A 136 2.03 11.91 -6.31
CA GLY A 136 2.46 11.09 -7.44
C GLY A 136 1.76 11.45 -8.76
N THR A 137 0.52 11.95 -8.71
CA THR A 137 -0.25 12.32 -9.91
C THR A 137 0.03 13.74 -10.40
N PHE A 138 0.87 14.50 -9.70
CA PHE A 138 1.19 15.87 -10.09
C PHE A 138 2.07 15.88 -11.33
N SER A 139 1.95 16.95 -12.11
CA SER A 139 2.77 17.13 -13.30
C SER A 139 4.25 17.15 -12.97
N LYS A 140 5.05 16.47 -13.80
CA LYS A 140 6.51 16.51 -13.78
C LYS A 140 7.05 17.05 -15.12
N PRO A 141 8.28 17.58 -15.14
CA PRO A 141 8.96 17.90 -16.39
C PRO A 141 9.10 16.66 -17.29
N THR A 142 8.93 16.82 -18.60
CA THR A 142 9.18 15.76 -19.59
C THR A 142 10.59 15.95 -20.17
N THR A 143 11.59 15.50 -19.42
CA THR A 143 13.01 15.62 -19.81
C THR A 143 13.72 14.29 -19.59
N ASP A 144 14.86 14.11 -20.25
CA ASP A 144 15.69 12.90 -20.09
C ASP A 144 16.15 12.68 -18.64
N LYS A 145 16.09 13.69 -17.76
CA LYS A 145 16.45 13.52 -16.34
C LYS A 145 15.38 12.79 -15.53
N VAL A 146 14.11 12.95 -15.87
CA VAL A 146 12.96 12.52 -15.06
C VAL A 146 11.88 11.90 -15.95
N ASN A 147 12.29 11.10 -16.93
CA ASN A 147 11.46 10.45 -17.95
C ASN A 147 10.74 11.42 -18.91
N ALA A 148 11.23 11.49 -20.16
CA ALA A 148 10.65 12.33 -21.20
C ALA A 148 9.31 11.79 -21.75
N ASP A 149 9.02 10.50 -21.57
CA ASP A 149 7.87 9.82 -22.17
C ASP A 149 6.59 9.97 -21.34
N THR A 150 6.70 10.51 -20.12
CA THR A 150 5.59 10.55 -19.15
C THR A 150 5.46 11.91 -18.48
N THR A 151 4.25 12.23 -18.02
CA THR A 151 3.89 13.60 -17.60
C THR A 151 3.63 13.78 -16.11
N ASP A 152 3.63 12.70 -15.33
CA ASP A 152 3.43 12.72 -13.89
C ASP A 152 4.36 11.74 -13.16
N TRP A 153 4.57 11.98 -11.87
CA TRP A 153 5.54 11.25 -11.04
C TRP A 153 5.21 9.76 -10.84
N ALA A 154 3.93 9.38 -10.92
CA ALA A 154 3.51 7.99 -10.81
C ALA A 154 3.86 7.15 -12.06
N HIS A 155 4.26 7.81 -13.15
CA HIS A 155 4.73 7.19 -14.39
C HIS A 155 6.20 7.49 -14.68
N GLU A 156 6.97 8.01 -13.71
CA GLU A 156 8.40 8.21 -13.92
C GLU A 156 9.14 6.88 -14.14
N TYR A 157 8.80 5.88 -13.32
CA TYR A 157 9.29 4.51 -13.44
C TYR A 157 8.13 3.52 -13.55
N SER A 158 8.43 2.33 -14.05
CA SER A 158 7.45 1.23 -14.10
C SER A 158 6.88 0.90 -12.72
N PHE A 159 5.56 0.73 -12.64
CA PHE A 159 4.85 0.54 -11.38
C PHE A 159 3.71 -0.48 -11.52
N TRP A 160 3.82 -1.63 -10.82
CA TRP A 160 2.78 -2.67 -10.79
C TRP A 160 1.60 -2.37 -9.84
N ALA A 161 1.04 -1.16 -9.91
CA ALA A 161 0.02 -0.65 -8.97
C ALA A 161 -1.16 -1.59 -8.72
N ALA A 162 -1.80 -2.10 -9.78
CA ALA A 162 -2.96 -2.98 -9.65
C ALA A 162 -2.65 -4.28 -8.90
N SER A 163 -1.47 -4.86 -9.16
CA SER A 163 -1.01 -6.08 -8.45
C SER A 163 -0.71 -5.79 -6.99
N ALA A 164 -0.09 -4.64 -6.69
CA ALA A 164 0.20 -4.23 -5.32
C ALA A 164 -1.08 -4.02 -4.50
N LEU A 165 -2.06 -3.28 -5.03
CA LEU A 165 -3.34 -3.06 -4.36
C LEU A 165 -4.16 -4.34 -4.22
N TRP A 166 -4.14 -5.22 -5.23
CA TRP A 166 -4.77 -6.53 -5.12
C TRP A 166 -4.19 -7.36 -3.98
N ARG A 167 -2.86 -7.41 -3.87
CA ARG A 167 -2.20 -8.12 -2.77
C ARG A 167 -2.48 -7.49 -1.41
N GLN A 168 -2.56 -6.16 -1.33
CA GLN A 168 -2.99 -5.49 -0.11
C GLN A 168 -4.40 -5.93 0.28
N TYR A 169 -5.36 -5.94 -0.66
CA TYR A 169 -6.71 -6.44 -0.41
C TYR A 169 -6.72 -7.89 0.09
N LEU A 170 -5.91 -8.78 -0.49
CA LEU A 170 -5.83 -10.18 -0.03
C LEU A 170 -5.33 -10.30 1.43
N THR A 171 -4.58 -9.32 1.92
CA THR A 171 -4.11 -9.29 3.31
C THR A 171 -5.10 -8.59 4.25
N THR A 172 -5.66 -7.45 3.85
CA THR A 172 -6.49 -6.60 4.73
C THR A 172 -7.97 -6.92 4.66
N GLY A 173 -8.44 -7.56 3.59
CA GLY A 173 -9.85 -7.77 3.28
C GLY A 173 -10.60 -6.48 2.92
N ASP A 174 -9.92 -5.34 2.82
CA ASP A 174 -10.52 -4.03 2.58
C ASP A 174 -10.91 -3.85 1.11
N ARG A 175 -12.08 -4.39 0.78
CA ARG A 175 -12.66 -4.33 -0.57
C ARG A 175 -13.01 -2.90 -0.98
N ASP A 176 -13.55 -2.12 -0.05
CA ASP A 176 -14.09 -0.80 -0.34
C ASP A 176 -12.98 0.17 -0.75
N PHE A 177 -11.82 0.10 -0.07
CA PHE A 177 -10.64 0.86 -0.47
C PHE A 177 -10.19 0.51 -1.89
N VAL A 178 -9.99 -0.78 -2.21
CA VAL A 178 -9.45 -1.18 -3.53
C VAL A 178 -10.44 -0.93 -4.66
N VAL A 179 -11.74 -1.12 -4.43
CA VAL A 179 -12.77 -0.73 -5.41
C VAL A 179 -12.80 0.78 -5.61
N GLY A 180 -12.65 1.57 -4.53
CA GLY A 180 -12.52 3.02 -4.60
C GLY A 180 -11.33 3.51 -5.43
N GLN A 181 -10.28 2.70 -5.55
CA GLN A 181 -9.09 2.99 -6.38
C GLN A 181 -9.25 2.59 -7.85
N LEU A 182 -10.36 1.98 -8.27
CA LEU A 182 -10.48 1.40 -9.60
C LEU A 182 -10.27 2.44 -10.73
N GLU A 183 -10.85 3.62 -10.60
CA GLU A 183 -10.66 4.69 -11.59
C GLU A 183 -9.20 5.16 -11.65
N ASN A 184 -8.54 5.29 -10.51
CA ASN A 184 -7.12 5.65 -10.44
C ASN A 184 -6.23 4.56 -11.05
N LEU A 185 -6.54 3.28 -10.81
CA LEU A 185 -5.83 2.15 -11.41
C LEU A 185 -6.02 2.09 -12.93
N VAL A 186 -7.22 2.39 -13.43
CA VAL A 186 -7.46 2.50 -14.88
C VAL A 186 -6.68 3.65 -15.46
N LYS A 187 -6.66 4.83 -14.81
CA LYS A 187 -5.85 5.97 -15.23
C LYS A 187 -4.37 5.61 -15.26
N GLN A 188 -3.86 4.95 -14.23
CA GLN A 188 -2.47 4.49 -14.15
C GLN A 188 -2.13 3.49 -15.27
N TYR A 189 -3.03 2.55 -15.55
CA TYR A 189 -2.82 1.60 -16.65
C TYR A 189 -2.78 2.31 -18.01
N ARG A 190 -3.69 3.26 -18.23
CA ARG A 190 -3.81 4.02 -19.49
C ARG A 190 -2.69 5.03 -19.71
N GLY A 191 -2.04 5.52 -18.64
CA GLY A 191 -0.87 6.37 -18.79
C GLY A 191 0.31 5.69 -19.47
N TRP A 192 0.32 4.35 -19.56
CA TRP A 192 1.30 3.56 -20.31
C TRP A 192 0.85 3.21 -21.75
N ASP A 193 -0.27 3.74 -22.25
CA ASP A 193 -0.76 3.40 -23.61
C ASP A 193 0.27 3.76 -24.71
N ASN A 194 1.11 4.77 -24.50
CA ASN A 194 2.21 5.15 -25.42
C ASN A 194 3.39 4.16 -25.43
N HIS A 195 3.45 3.25 -24.45
CA HIS A 195 4.47 2.21 -24.35
C HIS A 195 3.98 0.84 -24.88
N PHE A 196 2.73 0.73 -25.35
CA PHE A 196 2.21 -0.52 -25.91
C PHE A 196 2.41 -0.61 -27.43
N ASN A 197 3.19 -1.60 -27.87
CA ASN A 197 3.34 -1.90 -29.29
C ASN A 197 2.28 -2.93 -29.74
N SER A 198 1.22 -2.43 -30.38
CA SER A 198 0.11 -3.27 -30.86
C SER A 198 0.47 -4.26 -31.97
N ALA A 199 1.56 -4.03 -32.72
CA ALA A 199 1.96 -4.92 -33.81
C ALA A 199 2.55 -6.24 -33.30
N ILE A 200 3.16 -6.22 -32.12
CA ILE A 200 3.77 -7.40 -31.48
C ILE A 200 3.09 -7.80 -30.16
N GLY A 201 2.19 -6.96 -29.63
CA GLY A 201 1.41 -7.25 -28.43
C GLY A 201 2.19 -7.13 -27.12
N LEU A 202 3.24 -6.31 -27.08
CA LEU A 202 4.13 -6.15 -25.93
C LEU A 202 4.27 -4.68 -25.52
N TYR A 203 4.48 -4.45 -24.22
CA TYR A 203 4.95 -3.17 -23.70
C TYR A 203 6.48 -3.09 -23.84
N TRP A 204 7.00 -1.87 -23.98
CA TRP A 204 8.43 -1.58 -23.94
C TRP A 204 8.72 -0.54 -22.86
N GLN A 205 9.98 -0.49 -22.41
CA GLN A 205 10.47 0.52 -21.48
C GLN A 205 11.98 0.71 -21.70
N VAL A 206 12.48 1.92 -21.49
CA VAL A 206 13.93 2.18 -21.47
C VAL A 206 14.48 1.78 -20.08
N PRO A 207 15.60 1.05 -19.98
CA PRO A 207 16.04 0.44 -18.72
C PRO A 207 16.14 1.35 -17.51
N VAL A 208 16.57 2.60 -17.69
CA VAL A 208 16.60 3.61 -16.63
C VAL A 208 15.21 3.90 -16.04
N TRP A 209 14.16 3.89 -16.83
CA TRP A 209 12.77 4.05 -16.39
C TRP A 209 12.18 2.75 -15.82
N ASP A 210 12.96 1.66 -15.81
CA ASP A 210 12.74 0.47 -14.97
C ASP A 210 13.67 0.46 -13.73
N ALA A 211 14.44 1.53 -13.48
CA ALA A 211 15.48 1.61 -12.46
C ALA A 211 16.56 0.50 -12.60
N THR A 212 16.90 0.17 -13.84
CA THR A 212 17.89 -0.86 -14.21
C THR A 212 18.94 -0.33 -15.17
N GLU A 213 19.50 0.84 -14.85
CA GLU A 213 20.58 1.49 -15.61
C GLU A 213 21.75 0.52 -15.88
N TYR A 214 22.44 0.73 -16.99
CA TYR A 214 23.57 -0.13 -17.42
C TYR A 214 23.21 -1.61 -17.63
N THR A 215 21.94 -1.95 -17.83
CA THR A 215 21.55 -3.34 -18.12
C THR A 215 22.11 -3.81 -19.46
N ALA A 216 22.55 -5.08 -19.49
CA ALA A 216 23.01 -5.73 -20.73
C ALA A 216 21.88 -5.98 -21.75
N ALA A 217 20.62 -5.87 -21.33
CA ALA A 217 19.44 -6.05 -22.18
C ALA A 217 19.07 -4.78 -22.97
N SER A 218 19.76 -3.67 -22.75
CA SER A 218 19.51 -2.40 -23.44
C SER A 218 19.88 -2.49 -24.92
N TYR A 219 19.15 -1.77 -25.77
CA TYR A 219 19.66 -1.44 -27.09
C TYR A 219 20.91 -0.55 -26.95
N GLU A 220 21.87 -0.68 -27.87
CA GLU A 220 23.07 0.16 -27.88
C GLU A 220 22.68 1.63 -28.08
N SER A 221 23.23 2.52 -27.23
CA SER A 221 23.01 3.95 -27.33
C SER A 221 24.30 4.71 -26.97
N SER A 222 24.37 5.99 -27.35
CA SER A 222 25.46 6.89 -26.92
C SER A 222 25.33 7.33 -25.45
N ASP A 223 24.23 6.98 -24.80
CA ASP A 223 23.96 7.26 -23.39
C ASP A 223 23.99 5.93 -22.60
N PRO A 224 25.17 5.51 -22.11
CA PRO A 224 25.30 4.22 -21.44
C PRO A 224 24.55 4.16 -20.10
N TYR A 225 24.21 5.31 -19.51
CA TYR A 225 23.45 5.36 -18.26
C TYR A 225 21.99 5.02 -18.52
N HIS A 226 21.35 5.74 -19.46
CA HIS A 226 19.93 5.53 -19.75
C HIS A 226 19.67 4.22 -20.51
N GLY A 227 20.55 3.87 -21.44
CA GLY A 227 20.32 2.83 -22.42
C GLY A 227 19.58 3.35 -23.66
N GLY A 228 18.93 2.46 -24.41
CA GLY A 228 18.20 2.77 -25.64
C GLY A 228 16.86 2.06 -25.71
N ALA A 229 15.87 2.71 -26.32
CA ALA A 229 14.59 2.10 -26.67
C ALA A 229 14.82 1.04 -27.77
N GLY A 230 14.40 -0.21 -27.50
CA GLY A 230 14.48 -1.33 -28.45
C GLY A 230 13.22 -1.52 -29.28
#